data_AF-A0A661K1S5-F1
#
_entry.id   AF-A0A661K1S5-F1
#
_cell.length_a   1.000
_cell.length_b   1.000
_cell.length_c   1.000
_cell.angle_alpha   90.00
_cell.angle_beta   90.00
_cell.angle_gamma   90.00
#
_symmetry.space_group_name_H-M   'P 1'
#
loop_
_entity.id
_entity.type
_entity.pdbx_description
1 polymer ?
#
loop_
_entity_poly.entity_id
_entity_poly.type
_entity_poly.pdbx_seq_one_letter_code
_entity_poly.pdbx_strand_id
1 'polypeptide(L)'
;MKTEIAYIHKIDAKHKVAQKSGKEESLSERIISSINRTTNYYLQCQHPEGYWWFELESNVTITAEYLMLLKFLGIENPEREQKIVTHLLRKQRSDGTWAIYYDGPGEISATVEAYFALKLAGYPEDSEEMTSARDFILKSGGVENCRIFTKIFLALFGNYSWERIPPFPVELILFPDWFPFSIYAFSSWTRASLVPISILLHLRPVKTIEGARVDELYVSSPNGRKKPSNCMNFLIFSRHIGKLLFKAPFRPLRNKALKKAEEWIVDHQEESGDWAGIQPAMVNSLLALSSLGYPLDHPVIQKGLEALETFLIDKGGEVVLQSCISPVWDTALNCLALVEAGIPPKYPAIQLAAEWLLKQQIFRGGDWQVKRPDLEPGGWAFEFHNDHYPDVDDSAVVLMALQRAVGDNPTAKCAIER
;
A
#
# COMPACT_ATOMS: atom_id res chain seq x y z
N MET A 1 21.87 26.74 -18.53
CA MET A 1 22.60 27.30 -17.36
C MET A 1 22.69 28.83 -17.30
N LYS A 2 23.38 29.55 -18.20
CA LYS A 2 23.57 31.02 -18.03
C LYS A 2 22.28 31.86 -18.13
N THR A 3 21.28 31.39 -18.86
CA THR A 3 19.98 32.07 -19.02
C THR A 3 18.99 31.74 -17.89
N GLU A 4 19.08 30.54 -17.29
CA GLU A 4 18.29 30.11 -16.12
C GLU A 4 18.65 30.89 -14.86
N ILE A 5 19.96 31.09 -14.62
CA ILE A 5 20.48 31.89 -13.51
C ILE A 5 20.05 33.36 -13.62
N ALA A 6 19.89 33.89 -14.83
CA ALA A 6 19.49 35.28 -15.07
C ALA A 6 18.01 35.57 -14.80
N TYR A 7 17.12 34.57 -14.98
CA TYR A 7 15.70 34.71 -14.65
C TYR A 7 15.48 34.62 -13.13
N ILE A 8 16.17 33.67 -12.47
CA ILE A 8 16.14 33.44 -11.02
C ILE A 8 16.66 34.66 -10.25
N HIS A 9 17.79 35.24 -10.65
CA HIS A 9 18.34 36.42 -9.96
C HIS A 9 17.50 37.69 -10.14
N LYS A 10 16.73 37.82 -11.23
CA LYS A 10 15.90 39.02 -11.46
C LYS A 10 14.69 39.10 -10.54
N ILE A 11 14.13 37.96 -10.15
CA ILE A 11 12.96 37.89 -9.27
C ILE A 11 13.40 38.06 -7.81
N ASP A 12 14.49 37.38 -7.42
CA ASP A 12 15.03 37.42 -6.06
C ASP A 12 15.62 38.80 -5.69
N ALA A 13 16.22 39.51 -6.68
CA ALA A 13 16.69 40.88 -6.50
C ALA A 13 15.54 41.89 -6.32
N LYS A 14 14.38 41.69 -6.97
CA LYS A 14 13.21 42.56 -6.77
C LYS A 14 12.62 42.43 -5.38
N HIS A 15 12.56 41.21 -4.82
CA HIS A 15 12.07 40.99 -3.46
C HIS A 15 12.96 41.62 -2.38
N LYS A 16 14.29 41.51 -2.50
CA LYS A 16 15.22 42.15 -1.54
C LYS A 16 15.15 43.68 -1.56
N VAL A 17 14.76 44.27 -2.68
CA VAL A 17 14.57 45.73 -2.81
C VAL A 17 13.22 46.17 -2.22
N ALA A 18 12.14 45.39 -2.41
CA ALA A 18 10.83 45.67 -1.84
C ALA A 18 10.83 45.65 -0.30
N GLN A 19 11.47 44.63 0.32
CA GLN A 19 11.63 44.52 1.78
C GLN A 19 12.38 45.71 2.41
N LYS A 20 13.31 46.34 1.69
CA LYS A 20 14.04 47.53 2.18
C LYS A 20 13.21 48.82 2.14
N SER A 21 12.07 48.85 1.45
CA SER A 21 11.29 50.07 1.19
C SER A 21 10.10 50.29 2.11
N GLY A 22 9.77 49.35 3.01
CA GLY A 22 8.65 49.48 3.95
C GLY A 22 7.25 49.51 3.31
N LYS A 23 7.12 49.26 2.00
CA LYS A 23 5.83 49.06 1.33
C LYS A 23 5.38 47.61 1.53
N GLU A 24 4.15 47.43 2.03
CA GLU A 24 3.50 46.11 1.98
C GLU A 24 3.41 45.64 0.52
N GLU A 25 3.93 44.44 0.26
CA GLU A 25 3.76 43.78 -1.04
C GLU A 25 2.27 43.59 -1.30
N SER A 26 1.84 43.94 -2.51
CA SER A 26 0.48 43.67 -2.95
C SER A 26 0.18 42.17 -2.90
N LEU A 27 -1.09 41.80 -2.71
CA LEU A 27 -1.52 40.39 -2.72
C LEU A 27 -1.04 39.68 -4.00
N SER A 28 -1.09 40.36 -5.15
CA SER A 28 -0.62 39.83 -6.43
C SER A 28 0.89 39.51 -6.43
N GLU A 29 1.73 40.38 -5.88
CA GLU A 29 3.17 40.14 -5.77
C GLU A 29 3.48 38.95 -4.87
N ARG A 30 2.76 38.83 -3.74
CA ARG A 30 2.90 37.69 -2.82
C ARG A 30 2.48 36.36 -3.45
N ILE A 31 1.42 36.36 -4.26
CA ILE A 31 0.97 35.18 -5.00
C ILE A 31 2.03 34.77 -6.02
N ILE A 32 2.49 35.70 -6.85
CA ILE A 32 3.53 35.43 -7.87
C ILE A 32 4.82 34.92 -7.22
N SER A 33 5.23 35.54 -6.11
CA SER A 33 6.38 35.08 -5.32
C SER A 33 6.22 33.64 -4.85
N SER A 34 5.03 33.29 -4.36
CA SER A 34 4.73 31.94 -3.87
C SER A 34 4.72 30.92 -5.00
N ILE A 35 4.10 31.23 -6.14
CA ILE A 35 4.14 30.38 -7.34
C ILE A 35 5.58 30.14 -7.77
N ASN A 36 6.40 31.18 -7.90
CA ASN A 36 7.79 31.04 -8.32
C ASN A 36 8.62 30.17 -7.34
N ARG A 37 8.43 30.34 -6.03
CA ARG A 37 9.11 29.50 -5.02
C ARG A 37 8.68 28.04 -5.12
N THR A 38 7.39 27.78 -5.26
CA THR A 38 6.85 26.42 -5.39
C THR A 38 7.30 25.76 -6.69
N THR A 39 7.26 26.47 -7.81
CA THR A 39 7.80 26.00 -9.10
C THR A 39 9.27 25.63 -8.99
N ASN A 40 10.10 26.49 -8.38
CA ASN A 40 11.52 26.19 -8.19
C ASN A 40 11.75 24.97 -7.28
N TYR A 41 10.94 24.81 -6.23
CA TYR A 41 11.00 23.65 -5.35
C TYR A 41 10.73 22.36 -6.12
N TYR A 42 9.62 22.28 -6.86
CA TYR A 42 9.32 21.07 -7.63
C TYR A 42 10.35 20.80 -8.73
N LEU A 43 10.85 21.82 -9.43
CA LEU A 43 11.94 21.63 -10.39
C LEU A 43 13.22 21.06 -9.74
N GLN A 44 13.50 21.38 -8.48
CA GLN A 44 14.64 20.83 -7.73
C GLN A 44 14.40 19.42 -7.19
N CYS A 45 13.14 19.05 -6.97
CA CYS A 45 12.75 17.72 -6.51
C CYS A 45 12.67 16.67 -7.64
N GLN A 46 12.82 17.07 -8.90
CA GLN A 46 12.78 16.13 -10.01
C GLN A 46 13.97 15.16 -9.94
N HIS A 47 13.68 13.87 -10.12
CA HIS A 47 14.73 12.86 -10.26
C HIS A 47 15.48 13.02 -11.60
N PRO A 48 16.77 12.66 -11.68
CA PRO A 48 17.56 12.74 -12.90
C PRO A 48 16.95 12.02 -14.11
N GLU A 49 16.12 11.00 -13.87
CA GLU A 49 15.41 10.22 -14.89
C GLU A 49 14.14 10.92 -15.42
N GLY A 50 13.65 11.97 -14.76
CA GLY A 50 12.52 12.78 -15.21
C GLY A 50 11.26 12.72 -14.38
N TYR A 51 11.16 11.79 -13.43
CA TYR A 51 9.97 11.64 -12.60
C TYR A 51 10.04 12.43 -11.29
N TRP A 52 8.88 12.58 -10.66
CA TRP A 52 8.73 12.96 -9.27
C TRP A 52 8.17 11.77 -8.50
N TRP A 53 8.60 11.63 -7.26
CA TRP A 53 8.08 10.63 -6.35
C TRP A 53 8.21 11.14 -4.93
N PHE A 54 7.08 11.17 -4.22
CA PHE A 54 7.01 11.60 -2.83
C PHE A 54 6.51 10.48 -1.94
N GLU A 55 6.69 10.66 -0.62
CA GLU A 55 6.18 9.72 0.37
C GLU A 55 4.65 9.67 0.33
N LEU A 56 4.11 8.46 0.10
CA LEU A 56 2.70 8.17 0.26
C LEU A 56 2.41 7.77 1.71
N GLU A 57 2.05 8.76 2.52
CA GLU A 57 1.68 8.51 3.92
C GLU A 57 0.39 7.68 4.04
N SER A 58 0.41 6.73 4.97
CA SER A 58 -0.76 5.93 5.34
C SER A 58 -0.91 5.91 6.87
N ASN A 59 -0.78 4.74 7.49
CA ASN A 59 -0.79 4.58 8.94
C ASN A 59 0.18 3.45 9.35
N VAL A 60 0.37 3.29 10.66
CA VAL A 60 1.40 2.38 11.20
C VAL A 60 1.16 0.90 10.92
N THR A 61 -0.05 0.48 10.53
CA THR A 61 -0.34 -0.95 10.28
C THR A 61 0.56 -1.50 9.16
N ILE A 62 0.86 -0.71 8.14
CA ILE A 62 1.67 -1.15 6.99
C ILE A 62 3.08 -1.58 7.45
N THR A 63 3.73 -0.72 8.25
CA THR A 63 5.06 -1.01 8.80
C THR A 63 5.01 -2.09 9.90
N ALA A 64 3.94 -2.12 10.72
CA ALA A 64 3.75 -3.15 11.74
C ALA A 64 3.57 -4.56 11.13
N GLU A 65 2.72 -4.68 10.11
CA GLU A 65 2.49 -5.92 9.36
C GLU A 65 3.75 -6.38 8.61
N TYR A 66 4.61 -5.46 8.15
CA TYR A 66 5.92 -5.80 7.59
C TYR A 66 6.85 -6.42 8.64
N LEU A 67 6.92 -5.87 9.85
CA LEU A 67 7.64 -6.53 10.94
C LEU A 67 7.08 -7.92 11.24
N MET A 68 5.76 -8.06 11.25
CA MET A 68 5.09 -9.35 11.40
C MET A 68 5.47 -10.33 10.28
N LEU A 69 5.54 -9.88 9.02
CA LEU A 69 6.03 -10.68 7.89
C LEU A 69 7.45 -11.19 8.15
N LEU A 70 8.39 -10.30 8.48
CA LEU A 70 9.79 -10.67 8.74
C LEU A 70 9.89 -11.70 9.86
N LYS A 71 9.20 -11.47 10.98
CA LYS A 71 9.13 -12.40 12.11
C LYS A 71 8.52 -13.74 11.71
N PHE A 72 7.47 -13.73 10.88
CA PHE A 72 6.83 -14.95 10.39
C PHE A 72 7.75 -15.76 9.47
N LEU A 73 8.46 -15.10 8.55
CA LEU A 73 9.45 -15.74 7.67
C LEU A 73 10.73 -16.17 8.40
N GLY A 74 10.99 -15.63 9.59
CA GLY A 74 12.21 -15.92 10.35
C GLY A 74 13.41 -15.14 9.81
N ILE A 75 13.16 -13.99 9.20
CA ILE A 75 14.19 -13.08 8.72
C ILE A 75 14.60 -12.19 9.89
N GLU A 76 15.84 -12.30 10.31
CA GLU A 76 16.39 -11.49 11.41
C GLU A 76 17.08 -10.24 10.85
N ASN A 77 16.60 -9.07 11.25
CA ASN A 77 17.25 -7.80 10.95
C ASN A 77 17.08 -6.82 12.13
N PRO A 78 17.93 -6.92 13.17
CA PRO A 78 17.78 -6.13 14.39
C PRO A 78 17.82 -4.62 14.15
N GLU A 79 18.61 -4.15 13.19
CA GLU A 79 18.67 -2.72 12.84
C GLU A 79 17.33 -2.24 12.25
N ARG A 80 16.79 -2.99 11.28
CA ARG A 80 15.49 -2.69 10.66
C ARG A 80 14.37 -2.71 11.70
N GLU A 81 14.37 -3.74 12.54
CA GLU A 81 13.41 -3.90 13.63
C GLU A 81 13.44 -2.71 14.59
N GLN A 82 14.63 -2.27 15.01
CA GLN A 82 14.77 -1.10 15.87
C GLN A 82 14.26 0.18 15.18
N LYS A 83 14.53 0.36 13.89
CA LYS A 83 14.00 1.51 13.12
C LYS A 83 12.47 1.47 13.01
N ILE A 84 11.87 0.28 12.87
CA ILE A 84 10.40 0.10 12.88
C ILE A 84 9.84 0.45 14.26
N VAL A 85 10.45 -0.06 15.33
CA VAL A 85 10.04 0.27 16.72
C VAL A 85 10.07 1.77 16.95
N THR A 86 11.14 2.46 16.56
CA THR A 86 11.24 3.92 16.65
C THR A 86 10.11 4.62 15.89
N HIS A 87 9.79 4.15 14.68
CA HIS A 87 8.68 4.70 13.89
C HIS A 87 7.32 4.55 14.60
N LEU A 88 7.03 3.35 15.11
CA LEU A 88 5.78 3.05 15.80
C LEU A 88 5.62 3.94 17.03
N LEU A 89 6.64 4.04 17.88
CA LEU A 89 6.62 4.88 19.08
C LEU A 89 6.46 6.36 18.74
N ARG A 90 7.16 6.86 17.69
CA ARG A 90 7.03 8.26 17.26
C ARG A 90 5.64 8.61 16.78
N LYS A 91 4.95 7.68 16.12
CA LYS A 91 3.57 7.86 15.63
C LYS A 91 2.52 7.61 16.71
N GLN A 92 2.91 7.17 17.91
CA GLN A 92 1.98 7.06 19.03
C GLN A 92 1.50 8.45 19.44
N ARG A 93 0.19 8.57 19.64
CA ARG A 93 -0.43 9.80 20.12
C ARG A 93 -0.25 9.93 21.63
N SER A 94 -0.42 11.15 22.14
CA SER A 94 -0.33 11.44 23.58
C SER A 94 -1.35 10.69 24.45
N ASP A 95 -2.41 10.14 23.84
CA ASP A 95 -3.43 9.31 24.50
C ASP A 95 -3.09 7.80 24.47
N GLY A 96 -1.89 7.43 24.00
CA GLY A 96 -1.42 6.05 23.91
C GLY A 96 -1.87 5.30 22.64
N THR A 97 -2.57 5.95 21.72
CA THR A 97 -3.22 5.30 20.57
C THR A 97 -2.53 5.57 19.24
N TRP A 98 -2.93 4.83 18.21
CA TRP A 98 -2.58 5.11 16.82
C TRP A 98 -3.85 5.37 16.00
N ALA A 99 -3.78 6.36 15.11
CA ALA A 99 -4.86 6.73 14.21
C ALA A 99 -4.58 6.23 12.78
N ILE A 100 -5.64 6.15 11.97
CA ILE A 100 -5.56 5.73 10.56
C ILE A 100 -5.53 6.90 9.56
N TYR A 101 -5.57 8.15 10.05
CA TYR A 101 -5.37 9.36 9.25
C TYR A 101 -4.82 10.49 10.14
N TYR A 102 -4.30 11.55 9.50
CA TYR A 102 -3.70 12.70 10.18
C TYR A 102 -4.67 13.34 11.19
N ASP A 103 -4.21 13.50 12.43
CA ASP A 103 -4.99 14.03 13.57
C ASP A 103 -6.32 13.30 13.86
N GLY A 104 -6.51 12.09 13.34
CA GLY A 104 -7.66 11.25 13.64
C GLY A 104 -7.69 10.74 15.08
N PRO A 105 -8.85 10.23 15.55
CA PRO A 105 -8.95 9.55 16.84
C PRO A 105 -8.20 8.21 16.80
N GLY A 106 -7.85 7.69 17.97
CA GLY A 106 -7.31 6.34 18.10
C GLY A 106 -8.23 5.30 17.47
N GLU A 107 -7.66 4.40 16.67
CA GLU A 107 -8.37 3.30 16.04
C GLU A 107 -7.88 1.97 16.64
N ILE A 108 -8.82 1.09 16.97
CA ILE A 108 -8.52 -0.11 17.75
C ILE A 108 -7.62 -1.09 17.00
N SER A 109 -7.84 -1.28 15.70
CA SER A 109 -7.06 -2.22 14.89
C SER A 109 -5.62 -1.75 14.73
N ALA A 110 -5.42 -0.48 14.39
CA ALA A 110 -4.09 0.14 14.30
C ALA A 110 -3.35 0.10 15.63
N THR A 111 -4.03 0.38 16.73
CA THR A 111 -3.43 0.35 18.07
C THR A 111 -3.05 -1.07 18.50
N VAL A 112 -3.88 -2.08 18.20
CA VAL A 112 -3.55 -3.49 18.48
C VAL A 112 -2.38 -3.98 17.63
N GLU A 113 -2.32 -3.62 16.34
CA GLU A 113 -1.23 -4.03 15.46
C GLU A 113 0.10 -3.38 15.84
N ALA A 114 0.09 -2.08 16.17
CA ALA A 114 1.27 -1.38 16.67
C ALA A 114 1.76 -1.98 18.00
N TYR A 115 0.86 -2.18 18.97
CA TYR A 115 1.18 -2.84 20.23
C TYR A 115 1.78 -4.23 20.01
N PHE A 116 1.17 -5.04 19.14
CA PHE A 116 1.63 -6.39 18.89
C PHE A 116 2.99 -6.41 18.18
N ALA A 117 3.23 -5.50 17.23
CA ALA A 117 4.53 -5.33 16.59
C ALA A 117 5.63 -4.92 17.59
N LEU A 118 5.34 -3.98 18.50
CA LEU A 118 6.26 -3.62 19.58
C LEU A 118 6.57 -4.81 20.49
N LYS A 119 5.54 -5.59 20.87
CA LYS A 119 5.71 -6.80 21.68
C LYS A 119 6.53 -7.87 20.97
N LEU A 120 6.33 -8.07 19.67
CA LEU A 120 7.12 -8.97 18.83
C LEU A 120 8.60 -8.56 18.75
N ALA A 121 8.89 -7.26 18.87
CA ALA A 121 10.24 -6.72 18.93
C ALA A 121 10.86 -6.76 20.33
N GLY A 122 10.15 -7.32 21.33
CA GLY A 122 10.63 -7.39 22.71
C GLY A 122 10.53 -6.07 23.48
N TYR A 123 9.70 -5.13 23.03
CA TYR A 123 9.50 -3.88 23.76
C TYR A 123 8.78 -4.13 25.11
N PRO A 124 9.20 -3.49 26.22
CA PRO A 124 8.68 -3.82 27.55
C PRO A 124 7.17 -3.56 27.71
N GLU A 125 6.43 -4.58 28.14
CA GLU A 125 4.97 -4.50 28.34
C GLU A 125 4.54 -3.54 29.46
N ASP A 126 5.42 -3.29 30.43
CA ASP A 126 5.20 -2.41 31.57
C ASP A 126 5.59 -0.94 31.30
N SER A 127 6.06 -0.63 30.08
CA SER A 127 6.28 0.76 29.64
C SER A 127 4.98 1.58 29.64
N GLU A 128 5.13 2.90 29.73
CA GLU A 128 4.00 3.84 29.70
C GLU A 128 3.26 3.77 28.35
N GLU A 129 4.03 3.64 27.27
CA GLU A 129 3.57 3.50 25.89
C GLU A 129 2.70 2.26 25.70
N MET A 130 3.15 1.10 26.20
CA MET A 130 2.40 -0.15 26.10
C MET A 130 1.18 -0.17 27.04
N THR A 131 1.33 0.34 28.26
CA THR A 131 0.24 0.38 29.24
C THR A 131 -0.91 1.28 28.77
N SER A 132 -0.63 2.48 28.27
CA SER A 132 -1.63 3.40 27.75
C SER A 132 -2.37 2.83 26.52
N ALA A 133 -1.63 2.20 25.60
CA ALA A 133 -2.20 1.49 24.46
C ALA A 133 -3.13 0.34 24.91
N ARG A 134 -2.69 -0.50 25.85
CA ARG A 134 -3.49 -1.61 26.42
C ARG A 134 -4.78 -1.10 27.05
N ASP A 135 -4.72 -0.04 27.84
CA ASP A 135 -5.90 0.53 28.51
C ASP A 135 -6.93 1.01 27.49
N PHE A 136 -6.48 1.68 26.42
CA PHE A 136 -7.34 2.06 25.31
C PHE A 136 -7.94 0.84 24.59
N ILE A 137 -7.14 -0.18 24.29
CA ILE A 137 -7.58 -1.41 23.61
C ILE A 137 -8.69 -2.08 24.42
N LEU A 138 -8.48 -2.27 25.73
CA LEU A 138 -9.46 -2.88 26.63
C LEU A 138 -10.75 -2.05 26.71
N LYS A 139 -10.63 -0.73 26.84
CA LYS A 139 -11.79 0.20 26.84
C LYS A 139 -12.56 0.14 25.52
N SER A 140 -11.88 -0.14 24.41
CA SER A 140 -12.44 -0.21 23.06
C SER A 140 -13.02 -1.59 22.70
N GLY A 141 -13.05 -2.54 23.65
CA GLY A 141 -13.63 -3.87 23.46
C GLY A 141 -12.62 -4.99 23.21
N GLY A 142 -11.32 -4.67 23.23
CA GLY A 142 -10.22 -5.62 23.04
C GLY A 142 -10.12 -6.15 21.61
N VAL A 143 -9.27 -7.18 21.44
CA VAL A 143 -9.01 -7.85 20.15
C VAL A 143 -10.29 -8.27 19.40
N GLU A 144 -11.37 -8.56 20.14
CA GLU A 144 -12.65 -8.94 19.54
C GLU A 144 -13.28 -7.88 18.65
N ASN A 145 -12.99 -6.60 18.92
CA ASN A 145 -13.56 -5.48 18.19
C ASN A 145 -12.66 -5.00 17.02
N CYS A 146 -11.51 -5.64 16.78
CA CYS A 146 -10.64 -5.34 15.63
C CYS A 146 -11.23 -5.82 14.29
N ARG A 147 -10.73 -5.22 13.19
CA ARG A 147 -11.00 -5.67 11.81
C ARG A 147 -10.51 -7.10 11.57
N ILE A 148 -11.01 -7.72 10.50
CA ILE A 148 -10.68 -9.11 10.17
C ILE A 148 -9.19 -9.33 9.86
N PHE A 149 -8.54 -8.36 9.22
CA PHE A 149 -7.12 -8.44 8.87
C PHE A 149 -6.21 -8.49 10.11
N THR A 150 -6.46 -7.65 11.13
CA THR A 150 -5.78 -7.72 12.43
C THR A 150 -5.92 -9.10 13.06
N LYS A 151 -7.12 -9.70 12.99
CA LYS A 151 -7.37 -11.05 13.52
C LYS A 151 -6.63 -12.14 12.73
N ILE A 152 -6.45 -11.97 11.43
CA ILE A 152 -5.61 -12.86 10.59
C ILE A 152 -4.16 -12.77 11.04
N PHE A 153 -3.60 -11.56 11.17
CA PHE A 153 -2.23 -11.37 11.65
C PHE A 153 -2.03 -11.95 13.06
N LEU A 154 -2.95 -11.71 14.00
CA LEU A 154 -2.88 -12.35 15.32
C LEU A 154 -2.99 -13.88 15.24
N ALA A 155 -3.80 -14.43 14.34
CA ALA A 155 -3.94 -15.88 14.16
C ALA A 155 -2.66 -16.52 13.60
N LEU A 156 -1.90 -15.82 12.74
CA LEU A 156 -0.60 -16.27 12.25
C LEU A 156 0.40 -16.53 13.38
N PHE A 157 0.26 -15.85 14.53
CA PHE A 157 1.11 -16.03 15.71
C PHE A 157 0.44 -16.78 16.86
N GLY A 158 -0.72 -17.42 16.61
CA GLY A 158 -1.44 -18.19 17.62
C GLY A 158 -2.16 -17.32 18.68
N ASN A 159 -2.23 -16.01 18.46
CA ASN A 159 -2.89 -15.04 19.34
C ASN A 159 -4.39 -14.87 19.04
N TYR A 160 -4.91 -15.45 17.97
CA TYR A 160 -6.35 -15.51 17.66
C TYR A 160 -6.70 -16.86 17.03
N SER A 161 -7.91 -17.37 17.27
CA SER A 161 -8.33 -18.65 16.68
C SER A 161 -8.79 -18.47 15.23
N TRP A 162 -8.12 -19.17 14.30
CA TRP A 162 -8.52 -19.25 12.89
C TRP A 162 -9.99 -19.65 12.69
N GLU A 163 -10.58 -20.44 13.58
CA GLU A 163 -11.98 -20.89 13.48
C GLU A 163 -13.00 -19.76 13.67
N ARG A 164 -12.57 -18.65 14.27
CA ARG A 164 -13.40 -17.48 14.55
C ARG A 164 -13.37 -16.46 13.41
N ILE A 165 -12.43 -16.59 12.48
CA ILE A 165 -12.32 -15.74 11.30
C ILE A 165 -13.36 -16.22 10.27
N PRO A 166 -14.19 -15.32 9.71
CA PRO A 166 -15.10 -15.65 8.62
C PRO A 166 -14.39 -16.42 7.48
N PRO A 167 -14.96 -17.54 7.01
CA PRO A 167 -14.33 -18.30 5.94
C PRO A 167 -14.39 -17.51 4.62
N PHE A 168 -13.28 -17.52 3.88
CA PHE A 168 -13.23 -17.10 2.49
C PHE A 168 -12.64 -18.27 1.69
N PRO A 169 -13.48 -19.06 1.00
CA PRO A 169 -13.07 -20.31 0.37
C PRO A 169 -12.14 -20.08 -0.81
N VAL A 170 -11.06 -20.88 -0.88
CA VAL A 170 -10.17 -20.88 -2.04
C VAL A 170 -10.87 -21.33 -3.32
N GLU A 171 -11.96 -22.11 -3.21
CA GLU A 171 -12.72 -22.62 -4.35
C GLU A 171 -13.35 -21.53 -5.25
N LEU A 172 -13.44 -20.26 -4.80
CA LEU A 172 -13.93 -19.15 -5.65
C LEU A 172 -13.10 -18.98 -6.92
N ILE A 173 -11.81 -19.34 -6.88
CA ILE A 173 -10.93 -19.24 -8.06
C ILE A 173 -11.30 -20.21 -9.19
N LEU A 174 -12.12 -21.22 -8.88
CA LEU A 174 -12.62 -22.17 -9.87
C LEU A 174 -13.90 -21.69 -10.55
N PHE A 175 -14.54 -20.64 -10.05
CA PHE A 175 -15.75 -20.11 -10.68
C PHE A 175 -15.45 -19.41 -12.00
N PRO A 176 -16.34 -19.55 -13.01
CA PRO A 176 -16.18 -18.88 -14.28
C PRO A 176 -16.39 -17.37 -14.13
N ASP A 177 -15.76 -16.58 -15.01
CA ASP A 177 -15.64 -15.12 -14.87
C ASP A 177 -16.98 -14.35 -14.94
N TRP A 178 -18.03 -14.98 -15.49
CA TRP A 178 -19.39 -14.44 -15.53
C TRP A 178 -20.15 -14.63 -14.21
N PHE A 179 -19.69 -15.52 -13.32
CA PHE A 179 -20.40 -15.84 -12.08
C PHE A 179 -20.18 -14.73 -11.03
N PRO A 180 -21.22 -14.28 -10.29
CA PRO A 180 -21.12 -13.13 -9.38
C PRO A 180 -20.11 -13.28 -8.22
N PHE A 181 -19.69 -14.51 -7.90
CA PHE A 181 -18.70 -14.79 -6.86
C PHE A 181 -17.33 -15.20 -7.43
N SER A 182 -17.12 -15.04 -8.74
CA SER A 182 -15.79 -15.16 -9.33
C SER A 182 -14.84 -14.14 -8.71
N ILE A 183 -13.54 -14.48 -8.63
CA ILE A 183 -12.52 -13.55 -8.15
C ILE A 183 -12.47 -12.27 -9.01
N TYR A 184 -12.86 -12.36 -10.28
CA TYR A 184 -12.93 -11.25 -11.24
C TYR A 184 -14.18 -10.36 -11.07
N ALA A 185 -15.05 -10.66 -10.11
CA ALA A 185 -16.12 -9.77 -9.67
C ALA A 185 -15.65 -8.79 -8.57
N PHE A 186 -14.52 -9.06 -7.92
CA PHE A 186 -13.91 -8.14 -6.94
C PHE A 186 -13.05 -7.07 -7.64
N SER A 187 -12.87 -5.91 -6.98
CA SER A 187 -11.87 -4.92 -7.41
C SER A 187 -10.46 -5.52 -7.42
N SER A 188 -9.57 -4.98 -8.25
CA SER A 188 -8.19 -5.46 -8.41
C SER A 188 -7.46 -5.62 -7.07
N TRP A 189 -7.44 -4.57 -6.25
CA TRP A 189 -6.78 -4.60 -4.94
C TRP A 189 -7.36 -5.69 -4.02
N THR A 190 -8.69 -5.89 -4.07
CA THR A 190 -9.38 -6.87 -3.22
C THR A 190 -9.06 -8.27 -3.69
N ARG A 191 -9.02 -8.49 -5.01
CA ARG A 191 -8.67 -9.77 -5.64
C ARG A 191 -7.25 -10.17 -5.28
N ALA A 192 -6.28 -9.30 -5.55
CA ALA A 192 -4.87 -9.53 -5.28
C ALA A 192 -4.57 -9.77 -3.79
N SER A 193 -5.32 -9.15 -2.88
CA SER A 193 -5.17 -9.39 -1.44
C SER A 193 -5.90 -10.67 -0.96
N LEU A 194 -7.08 -10.97 -1.50
CA LEU A 194 -7.92 -12.05 -0.97
C LEU A 194 -7.57 -13.44 -1.52
N VAL A 195 -7.03 -13.55 -2.74
CA VAL A 195 -6.56 -14.84 -3.27
C VAL A 195 -5.52 -15.48 -2.34
N PRO A 196 -4.42 -14.81 -1.95
CA PRO A 196 -3.48 -15.36 -0.98
C PRO A 196 -4.08 -15.57 0.42
N ILE A 197 -4.93 -14.66 0.90
CA ILE A 197 -5.64 -14.86 2.18
C ILE A 197 -6.51 -16.12 2.16
N SER A 198 -7.11 -16.48 1.02
CA SER A 198 -7.91 -17.71 0.89
C SER A 198 -7.08 -18.97 1.15
N ILE A 199 -5.80 -18.96 0.76
CA ILE A 199 -4.83 -20.03 1.04
C ILE A 199 -4.50 -20.05 2.54
N LEU A 200 -4.22 -18.89 3.14
CA LEU A 200 -3.93 -18.78 4.58
C LEU A 200 -5.10 -19.27 5.44
N LEU A 201 -6.34 -18.91 5.09
CA LEU A 201 -7.55 -19.36 5.79
C LEU A 201 -7.78 -20.87 5.66
N HIS A 202 -7.31 -21.47 4.57
CA HIS A 202 -7.31 -22.91 4.37
C HIS A 202 -6.25 -23.60 5.23
N LEU A 203 -4.98 -23.16 5.11
CA LEU A 203 -3.83 -23.79 5.76
C LEU A 203 -3.78 -23.54 7.27
N ARG A 204 -4.27 -22.38 7.72
CA ARG A 204 -4.28 -21.91 9.11
C ARG A 204 -2.90 -22.01 9.78
N PRO A 205 -1.85 -21.46 9.15
CA PRO A 205 -0.50 -21.59 9.68
C PRO A 205 -0.36 -20.81 11.00
N VAL A 206 0.51 -21.30 11.87
CA VAL A 206 0.81 -20.68 13.17
C VAL A 206 2.31 -20.73 13.42
N LYS A 207 2.92 -19.58 13.68
CA LYS A 207 4.29 -19.43 14.16
C LYS A 207 4.29 -18.80 15.55
N THR A 208 4.51 -19.61 16.57
CA THR A 208 4.60 -19.12 17.94
C THR A 208 5.95 -18.47 18.19
N ILE A 209 5.93 -17.27 18.78
CA ILE A 209 7.13 -16.56 19.27
C ILE A 209 7.01 -16.43 20.78
N GLU A 210 8.05 -16.81 21.51
CA GLU A 210 8.08 -16.74 22.98
C GLU A 210 7.95 -15.28 23.45
N GLY A 211 7.20 -15.05 24.53
CA GLY A 211 6.94 -13.70 25.06
C GLY A 211 5.97 -12.84 24.25
N ALA A 212 5.58 -13.25 23.04
CA ALA A 212 4.72 -12.45 22.14
C ALA A 212 3.21 -12.76 22.27
N ARG A 213 2.75 -13.36 23.37
CA ARG A 213 1.31 -13.59 23.58
C ARG A 213 0.62 -12.29 23.97
N VAL A 214 -0.60 -12.05 23.49
CA VAL A 214 -1.37 -10.81 23.78
C VAL A 214 -2.65 -11.06 24.60
N ASP A 215 -2.58 -11.98 25.56
CA ASP A 215 -3.72 -12.32 26.43
C ASP A 215 -4.28 -11.10 27.18
N GLU A 216 -3.42 -10.15 27.51
CA GLU A 216 -3.74 -8.90 28.21
C GLU A 216 -4.60 -7.93 27.38
N LEU A 217 -4.75 -8.17 26.06
CA LEU A 217 -5.57 -7.35 25.17
C LEU A 217 -7.04 -7.83 25.08
N TYR A 218 -7.40 -8.87 25.85
CA TYR A 218 -8.74 -9.45 25.85
C TYR A 218 -9.56 -8.98 27.07
N VAL A 219 -10.70 -8.33 26.82
CA VAL A 219 -11.66 -7.88 27.87
C VAL A 219 -12.32 -9.05 28.60
N SER A 220 -12.40 -10.21 27.97
CA SER A 220 -12.93 -11.43 28.57
C SER A 220 -12.05 -12.58 28.09
N SER A 221 -11.81 -13.58 28.94
CA SER A 221 -10.94 -14.73 28.62
C SER A 221 -11.16 -15.20 27.17
N PRO A 222 -10.11 -15.52 26.38
CA PRO A 222 -10.20 -15.83 24.95
C PRO A 222 -11.22 -16.92 24.57
N ASN A 223 -11.65 -17.74 25.54
CA ASN A 223 -12.67 -18.78 25.40
C ASN A 223 -14.12 -18.32 25.68
N GLY A 224 -14.31 -17.07 26.09
CA GLY A 224 -15.60 -16.45 26.37
C GLY A 224 -16.31 -16.07 25.07
N ARG A 225 -17.23 -16.94 24.61
CA ARG A 225 -18.13 -16.66 23.48
C ARG A 225 -18.97 -15.40 23.76
N LYS A 226 -18.57 -14.23 23.24
CA LYS A 226 -19.50 -13.10 23.09
C LYS A 226 -20.37 -13.31 21.85
N LYS A 227 -21.68 -13.03 22.00
CA LYS A 227 -22.63 -13.03 20.88
C LYS A 227 -22.24 -11.93 19.89
N PRO A 228 -22.24 -12.20 18.56
CA PRO A 228 -21.95 -11.18 17.55
C PRO A 228 -23.00 -10.05 17.56
N SER A 229 -22.57 -8.83 17.26
CA SER A 229 -23.42 -7.62 17.19
C SER A 229 -24.31 -7.59 15.94
N ASN A 230 -25.37 -6.78 15.96
CA ASN A 230 -26.50 -6.82 15.02
C ASN A 230 -26.17 -6.53 13.53
N CYS A 231 -25.03 -5.90 13.21
CA CYS A 231 -24.57 -5.74 11.81
C CYS A 231 -24.16 -7.10 11.18
N MET A 232 -23.98 -8.12 12.02
CA MET A 232 -23.55 -9.45 11.62
C MET A 232 -24.69 -10.35 11.12
N ASN A 233 -25.93 -9.89 10.99
CA ASN A 233 -27.04 -10.74 10.53
C ASN A 233 -26.91 -11.18 9.05
N PHE A 234 -26.33 -10.34 8.18
CA PHE A 234 -25.99 -10.72 6.80
C PHE A 234 -24.84 -11.73 6.75
N LEU A 235 -23.83 -11.54 7.60
CA LEU A 235 -22.70 -12.48 7.79
C LEU A 235 -23.11 -13.78 8.49
N ILE A 236 -24.16 -13.79 9.31
CA ILE A 236 -24.69 -15.01 9.95
C ILE A 236 -25.42 -15.87 8.92
N PHE A 237 -26.13 -15.25 7.97
CA PHE A 237 -26.75 -15.95 6.83
C PHE A 237 -25.68 -16.57 5.92
N SER A 238 -24.60 -15.82 5.60
CA SER A 238 -23.44 -16.36 4.87
C SER A 238 -22.67 -17.41 5.67
N ARG A 239 -22.65 -17.34 7.01
CA ARG A 239 -22.01 -18.34 7.87
C ARG A 239 -22.77 -19.66 7.92
N HIS A 240 -24.10 -19.66 7.81
CA HIS A 240 -24.90 -20.90 7.77
C HIS A 240 -24.83 -21.55 6.38
N ILE A 241 -24.97 -20.76 5.31
CA ILE A 241 -24.80 -21.22 3.93
C ILE A 241 -23.34 -21.68 3.69
N GLY A 242 -22.37 -20.91 4.15
CA GLY A 242 -20.95 -21.26 4.11
C GLY A 242 -20.62 -22.50 4.93
N LYS A 243 -21.15 -22.66 6.15
CA LYS A 243 -20.94 -23.91 6.89
C LYS A 243 -21.55 -25.14 6.21
N LEU A 244 -22.63 -25.00 5.44
CA LEU A 244 -23.25 -26.09 4.70
C LEU A 244 -22.46 -26.42 3.42
N LEU A 245 -22.07 -25.40 2.64
CA LEU A 245 -21.30 -25.54 1.41
C LEU A 245 -19.83 -25.93 1.67
N PHE A 246 -19.19 -25.40 2.72
CA PHE A 246 -17.76 -25.62 3.02
C PHE A 246 -17.49 -26.86 3.88
N LYS A 247 -18.51 -27.46 4.52
CA LYS A 247 -18.40 -28.82 5.09
C LYS A 247 -18.52 -29.93 4.05
N ALA A 248 -18.92 -29.62 2.81
CA ALA A 248 -18.96 -30.61 1.74
C ALA A 248 -17.52 -31.01 1.37
N PRO A 249 -17.14 -32.29 1.53
CA PRO A 249 -15.76 -32.75 1.53
C PRO A 249 -15.31 -33.16 0.12
N PHE A 250 -15.49 -32.31 -0.90
CA PHE A 250 -14.87 -32.58 -2.20
C PHE A 250 -13.39 -32.17 -2.17
N ARG A 251 -12.59 -32.95 -1.42
CA ARG A 251 -11.13 -32.80 -1.28
C ARG A 251 -10.39 -32.62 -2.62
N PRO A 252 -10.75 -33.33 -3.72
CA PRO A 252 -10.10 -33.11 -5.02
C PRO A 252 -10.30 -31.69 -5.58
N LEU A 253 -11.50 -31.12 -5.38
CA LEU A 253 -11.81 -29.77 -5.83
C LEU A 253 -11.00 -28.73 -5.05
N ARG A 254 -10.81 -28.97 -3.75
CA ARG A 254 -10.02 -28.10 -2.88
C ARG A 254 -8.54 -28.10 -3.23
N ASN A 255 -7.94 -29.25 -3.47
CA ASN A 255 -6.54 -29.33 -3.91
C ASN A 255 -6.35 -28.65 -5.27
N LYS A 256 -7.31 -28.82 -6.18
CA LYS A 256 -7.30 -28.12 -7.47
C LYS A 256 -7.41 -26.60 -7.29
N ALA A 257 -8.26 -26.15 -6.39
CA ALA A 257 -8.42 -24.71 -6.08
C ALA A 257 -7.14 -24.12 -5.47
N LEU A 258 -6.52 -24.80 -4.51
CA LEU A 258 -5.25 -24.38 -3.91
C LEU A 258 -4.15 -24.24 -4.96
N LYS A 259 -3.99 -25.26 -5.81
CA LYS A 259 -3.01 -25.22 -6.89
C LYS A 259 -3.28 -24.07 -7.86
N LYS A 260 -4.55 -23.85 -8.24
CA LYS A 260 -4.91 -22.73 -9.11
C LYS A 260 -4.68 -21.37 -8.43
N ALA A 261 -4.84 -21.27 -7.11
CA ALA A 261 -4.59 -20.04 -6.37
C ALA A 261 -3.10 -19.75 -6.21
N GLU A 262 -2.29 -20.79 -5.98
CA GLU A 262 -0.83 -20.71 -6.03
C GLU A 262 -0.34 -20.27 -7.41
N GLU A 263 -0.80 -20.94 -8.48
CA GLU A 263 -0.49 -20.57 -9.86
C GLU A 263 -0.89 -19.12 -10.14
N TRP A 264 -2.09 -18.71 -9.75
CA TRP A 264 -2.54 -17.33 -9.90
C TRP A 264 -1.62 -16.34 -9.17
N ILE A 265 -1.21 -16.62 -7.93
CA ILE A 265 -0.27 -15.74 -7.21
C ILE A 265 1.06 -15.65 -7.98
N VAL A 266 1.64 -16.76 -8.40
CA VAL A 266 2.93 -16.75 -9.11
C VAL A 266 2.83 -16.03 -10.46
N ASP A 267 1.74 -16.27 -11.20
CA ASP A 267 1.52 -15.67 -12.53
C ASP A 267 1.25 -14.16 -12.47
N HIS A 268 0.71 -13.66 -11.35
CA HIS A 268 0.40 -12.23 -11.13
C HIS A 268 1.50 -11.48 -10.39
N GLN A 269 2.68 -12.09 -10.23
CA GLN A 269 3.87 -11.36 -9.79
C GLN A 269 4.43 -10.58 -10.98
N GLU A 270 4.70 -9.29 -10.80
CA GLU A 270 5.39 -8.47 -11.79
C GLU A 270 6.85 -8.92 -11.94
N GLU A 271 7.50 -8.51 -13.03
CA GLU A 271 8.90 -8.87 -13.26
C GLU A 271 9.83 -8.39 -12.13
N SER A 272 9.52 -7.21 -11.59
CA SER A 272 10.16 -6.57 -10.43
C SER A 272 9.91 -7.31 -9.10
N GLY A 273 8.89 -8.17 -9.04
CA GLY A 273 8.53 -8.93 -7.83
C GLY A 273 7.25 -8.48 -7.14
N ASP A 274 6.69 -7.33 -7.55
CA ASP A 274 5.49 -6.75 -6.98
C ASP A 274 4.24 -7.61 -7.22
N TRP A 275 3.27 -7.46 -6.32
CA TRP A 275 1.91 -7.90 -6.56
C TRP A 275 0.98 -6.70 -6.47
N ALA A 276 0.37 -6.33 -7.60
CA ALA A 276 -0.60 -5.25 -7.69
C ALA A 276 -0.14 -3.88 -7.16
N GLY A 277 1.19 -3.66 -7.02
CA GLY A 277 1.77 -2.40 -6.54
C GLY A 277 1.48 -2.04 -5.07
N ILE A 278 0.89 -2.95 -4.28
CA ILE A 278 0.39 -2.63 -2.93
C ILE A 278 0.88 -3.60 -1.85
N GLN A 279 1.20 -3.05 -0.66
CA GLN A 279 1.69 -3.83 0.48
C GLN A 279 0.80 -5.02 0.86
N PRO A 280 -0.55 -4.90 0.94
CA PRO A 280 -1.37 -6.03 1.36
C PRO A 280 -1.27 -7.22 0.41
N ALA A 281 -1.20 -7.00 -0.90
CA ALA A 281 -1.08 -8.08 -1.86
C ALA A 281 0.29 -8.76 -1.73
N MET A 282 1.39 -7.99 -1.66
CA MET A 282 2.73 -8.53 -1.51
C MET A 282 2.92 -9.33 -0.20
N VAL A 283 2.52 -8.75 0.94
CA VAL A 283 2.66 -9.42 2.24
C VAL A 283 1.84 -10.70 2.29
N ASN A 284 0.58 -10.66 1.85
CA ASN A 284 -0.27 -11.85 1.86
C ASN A 284 0.26 -12.93 0.90
N SER A 285 0.73 -12.57 -0.30
CA SER A 285 1.34 -13.51 -1.25
C SER A 285 2.58 -14.19 -0.67
N LEU A 286 3.49 -13.44 -0.05
CA LEU A 286 4.67 -13.99 0.61
C LEU A 286 4.32 -14.93 1.77
N LEU A 287 3.36 -14.54 2.62
CA LEU A 287 2.85 -15.40 3.70
C LEU A 287 2.24 -16.70 3.15
N ALA A 288 1.43 -16.61 2.09
CA ALA A 288 0.76 -17.74 1.48
C ALA A 288 1.77 -18.71 0.84
N LEU A 289 2.70 -18.21 0.04
CA LEU A 289 3.73 -19.01 -0.62
C LEU A 289 4.67 -19.67 0.40
N SER A 290 5.11 -18.93 1.42
CA SER A 290 5.91 -19.51 2.51
C SER A 290 5.13 -20.61 3.24
N SER A 291 3.84 -20.41 3.48
CA SER A 291 2.98 -21.42 4.12
C SER A 291 2.71 -22.65 3.25
N LEU A 292 2.83 -22.52 1.93
CA LEU A 292 2.81 -23.64 0.98
C LEU A 292 4.15 -24.40 0.91
N GLY A 293 5.19 -23.88 1.58
CA GLY A 293 6.50 -24.53 1.69
C GLY A 293 7.58 -23.98 0.76
N TYR A 294 7.36 -22.80 0.14
CA TYR A 294 8.39 -22.14 -0.66
C TYR A 294 9.54 -21.69 0.26
N PRO A 295 10.80 -22.07 -0.04
CA PRO A 295 11.94 -21.64 0.75
C PRO A 295 12.28 -20.16 0.48
N LEU A 296 13.01 -19.52 1.40
CA LEU A 296 13.36 -18.09 1.28
C LEU A 296 14.29 -17.79 0.09
N ASP A 297 15.04 -18.77 -0.40
CA ASP A 297 15.89 -18.67 -1.58
C ASP A 297 15.13 -18.97 -2.90
N HIS A 298 13.84 -19.26 -2.84
CA HIS A 298 13.03 -19.42 -4.04
C HIS A 298 12.91 -18.07 -4.79
N PRO A 299 13.11 -18.02 -6.12
CA PRO A 299 13.13 -16.76 -6.87
C PRO A 299 11.89 -15.87 -6.68
N VAL A 300 10.69 -16.46 -6.66
CA VAL A 300 9.43 -15.73 -6.41
C VAL A 300 9.41 -15.06 -5.03
N ILE A 301 9.94 -15.72 -4.00
CA ILE A 301 10.02 -15.16 -2.63
C ILE A 301 11.07 -14.05 -2.59
N GLN A 302 12.26 -14.27 -3.15
CA GLN A 302 13.33 -13.27 -3.18
C GLN A 302 12.88 -11.99 -3.88
N LYS A 303 12.31 -12.11 -5.09
CA LYS A 303 11.76 -10.96 -5.82
C LYS A 303 10.67 -10.23 -5.04
N GLY A 304 9.78 -10.97 -4.38
CA GLY A 304 8.73 -10.35 -3.56
C GLY A 304 9.26 -9.58 -2.34
N LEU A 305 10.32 -10.07 -1.72
CA LEU A 305 11.01 -9.36 -0.63
C LEU A 305 11.77 -8.15 -1.17
N GLU A 306 12.44 -8.26 -2.31
CA GLU A 306 13.12 -7.16 -3.00
C GLU A 306 12.13 -6.04 -3.38
N ALA A 307 10.94 -6.40 -3.89
CA ALA A 307 9.88 -5.45 -4.20
C ALA A 307 9.45 -4.66 -2.95
N LEU A 308 9.22 -5.32 -1.81
CA LEU A 308 8.92 -4.63 -0.55
C LEU A 308 10.01 -3.64 -0.12
N GLU A 309 11.29 -3.94 -0.37
CA GLU A 309 12.38 -3.00 -0.07
C GLU A 309 12.27 -1.71 -0.89
N THR A 310 11.71 -1.75 -2.10
CA THR A 310 11.51 -0.54 -2.93
C THR A 310 10.46 0.41 -2.36
N PHE A 311 9.53 -0.09 -1.53
CA PHE A 311 8.53 0.72 -0.83
C PHE A 311 9.05 1.35 0.47
N LEU A 312 10.24 0.95 0.95
CA LEU A 312 10.79 1.44 2.21
C LEU A 312 11.42 2.82 2.06
N ILE A 313 11.11 3.69 3.01
CA ILE A 313 11.77 4.99 3.20
C ILE A 313 12.60 4.89 4.48
N ASP A 314 13.93 4.94 4.32
CA ASP A 314 14.86 5.08 5.44
C ASP A 314 15.02 6.57 5.78
N LYS A 315 14.55 6.98 6.96
CA LYS A 315 14.67 8.35 7.48
C LYS A 315 15.84 8.49 8.46
N GLY A 316 16.82 7.59 8.37
CA GLY A 316 17.96 7.47 9.27
C GLY A 316 17.61 6.67 10.53
N GLY A 317 16.95 7.31 11.49
CA GLY A 317 16.61 6.71 12.79
C GLY A 317 15.32 5.87 12.80
N GLU A 318 14.53 5.96 11.73
CA GLU A 318 13.29 5.23 11.56
C GLU A 318 13.15 4.75 10.12
N VAL A 319 12.31 3.74 9.92
CA VAL A 319 11.95 3.23 8.59
C VAL A 319 10.43 3.18 8.48
N VAL A 320 9.93 3.54 7.30
CA VAL A 320 8.50 3.49 6.97
C VAL A 320 8.32 2.64 5.73
N LEU A 321 7.40 1.68 5.78
CA LEU A 321 6.93 1.00 4.58
C LEU A 321 5.71 1.75 4.05
N GLN A 322 5.77 2.17 2.78
CA GLN A 322 4.63 2.78 2.11
C GLN A 322 3.60 1.71 1.74
N SER A 323 2.31 2.07 1.78
CA SER A 323 1.24 1.14 1.35
C SER A 323 1.26 0.88 -0.16
N CYS A 324 1.76 1.85 -0.90
CA CYS A 324 1.85 1.96 -2.36
C CYS A 324 2.87 3.08 -2.68
N ILE A 325 3.29 3.25 -3.95
CA ILE A 325 4.19 4.33 -4.39
C ILE A 325 3.56 5.07 -5.56
N SER A 326 3.77 6.39 -5.66
CA SER A 326 3.02 7.29 -6.57
C SER A 326 3.84 7.95 -7.70
N PRO A 327 4.90 7.35 -8.27
CA PRO A 327 5.77 8.05 -9.20
C PRO A 327 5.08 8.51 -10.49
N VAL A 328 4.16 7.72 -11.06
CA VAL A 328 3.47 8.08 -12.30
C VAL A 328 2.51 9.24 -12.05
N TRP A 329 1.68 9.10 -11.02
CA TRP A 329 0.74 10.12 -10.58
C TRP A 329 1.42 11.44 -10.23
N ASP A 330 2.45 11.40 -9.38
CA ASP A 330 3.21 12.58 -8.95
C ASP A 330 3.85 13.28 -10.16
N THR A 331 4.37 12.51 -11.11
CA THR A 331 5.01 13.06 -12.31
C THR A 331 3.99 13.74 -13.21
N ALA A 332 2.86 13.11 -13.47
CA ALA A 332 1.82 13.65 -14.33
C ALA A 332 1.22 14.94 -13.74
N LEU A 333 0.91 14.95 -12.45
CA LEU A 333 0.40 16.13 -11.76
C LEU A 333 1.41 17.28 -11.70
N ASN A 334 2.68 17.01 -11.39
CA ASN A 334 3.71 18.05 -11.37
C ASN A 334 3.95 18.63 -12.75
N CYS A 335 3.95 17.80 -13.80
CA CYS A 335 4.07 18.26 -15.17
C CYS A 335 2.94 19.23 -15.53
N LEU A 336 1.69 18.89 -15.21
CA LEU A 336 0.52 19.74 -15.41
C LEU A 336 0.63 21.06 -14.65
N ALA A 337 0.92 20.98 -13.35
CA ALA A 337 0.99 22.15 -12.47
C ALA A 337 2.11 23.12 -12.88
N LEU A 338 3.27 22.60 -13.28
CA LEU A 338 4.39 23.43 -13.74
C LEU A 338 4.06 24.15 -15.05
N VAL A 339 3.41 23.47 -16.00
CA VAL A 339 2.96 24.10 -17.25
C VAL A 339 1.91 25.18 -16.96
N GLU A 340 0.95 24.92 -16.08
CA GLU A 340 -0.06 25.92 -15.66
C GLU A 340 0.56 27.10 -14.90
N ALA A 341 1.65 26.89 -14.15
CA ALA A 341 2.43 27.94 -13.51
C ALA A 341 3.26 28.79 -14.50
N GLY A 342 3.22 28.47 -15.80
CA GLY A 342 3.87 29.23 -16.86
C GLY A 342 5.25 28.71 -17.28
N ILE A 343 5.65 27.51 -16.83
CA ILE A 343 6.83 26.84 -17.38
C ILE A 343 6.52 26.40 -18.83
N PRO A 344 7.34 26.78 -19.82
CA PRO A 344 7.08 26.40 -21.20
C PRO A 344 7.08 24.87 -21.38
N PRO A 345 6.20 24.30 -22.22
CA PRO A 345 6.21 22.86 -22.50
C PRO A 345 7.58 22.32 -22.94
N LYS A 346 8.33 23.11 -23.72
CA LYS A 346 9.69 22.76 -24.19
C LYS A 346 10.79 22.90 -23.13
N TYR A 347 10.45 23.24 -21.89
CA TYR A 347 11.42 23.34 -20.81
C TYR A 347 12.01 21.94 -20.51
N PRO A 348 13.33 21.79 -20.26
CA PRO A 348 13.98 20.48 -20.16
C PRO A 348 13.33 19.52 -19.16
N ALA A 349 12.95 20.00 -17.97
CA ALA A 349 12.29 19.19 -16.95
C ALA A 349 10.94 18.62 -17.43
N ILE A 350 10.16 19.40 -18.19
CA ILE A 350 8.86 18.98 -18.72
C ILE A 350 9.03 17.95 -19.85
N GLN A 351 10.01 18.15 -20.73
CA GLN A 351 10.30 17.18 -21.79
C GLN A 351 10.78 15.85 -21.21
N LEU A 352 11.67 15.89 -20.22
CA LEU A 352 12.18 14.69 -19.56
C LEU A 352 11.08 13.91 -18.84
N ALA A 353 10.17 14.62 -18.17
CA ALA A 353 8.99 14.01 -17.54
C ALA A 353 8.05 13.36 -18.57
N ALA A 354 7.79 14.04 -19.68
CA ALA A 354 6.96 13.49 -20.76
C ALA A 354 7.60 12.24 -21.40
N GLU A 355 8.90 12.28 -21.66
CA GLU A 355 9.65 11.12 -22.15
C GLU A 355 9.62 9.95 -21.17
N TRP A 356 9.72 10.24 -19.88
CA TRP A 356 9.63 9.23 -18.83
C TRP A 356 8.22 8.61 -18.77
N LEU A 357 7.16 9.43 -18.78
CA LEU A 357 5.77 8.97 -18.79
C LEU A 357 5.46 8.08 -20.02
N LEU A 358 5.97 8.45 -21.21
CA LEU A 358 5.80 7.61 -22.41
C LEU A 358 6.46 6.23 -22.26
N LYS A 359 7.55 6.11 -21.50
CA LYS A 359 8.19 4.82 -21.21
C LYS A 359 7.40 3.98 -20.19
N GLN A 360 6.54 4.60 -19.39
CA GLN A 360 5.67 3.91 -18.43
C GLN A 360 4.36 3.40 -19.06
N GLN A 361 4.12 3.64 -20.36
CA GLN A 361 2.91 3.13 -21.01
C GLN A 361 2.92 1.60 -21.06
N ILE A 362 1.83 0.99 -20.63
CA ILE A 362 1.69 -0.47 -20.53
C ILE A 362 1.12 -1.02 -21.84
N PHE A 363 1.90 -1.90 -22.47
CA PHE A 363 1.52 -2.60 -23.71
C PHE A 363 1.14 -4.07 -23.49
N ARG A 364 1.10 -4.50 -22.23
CA ARG A 364 0.71 -5.85 -21.83
C ARG A 364 -0.75 -5.89 -21.38
N GLY A 365 -1.40 -7.02 -21.67
CA GLY A 365 -2.73 -7.30 -21.14
C GLY A 365 -2.71 -7.51 -19.61
N GLY A 366 -3.83 -7.17 -18.97
CA GLY A 366 -4.00 -7.32 -17.53
C GLY A 366 -5.36 -7.87 -17.15
N ASP A 367 -5.65 -7.83 -15.87
CA ASP A 367 -6.86 -8.41 -15.28
C ASP A 367 -8.16 -7.77 -15.80
N TRP A 368 -8.08 -6.54 -16.30
CA TRP A 368 -9.17 -5.82 -16.96
C TRP A 368 -9.63 -6.49 -18.27
N GLN A 369 -8.77 -7.26 -18.95
CA GLN A 369 -9.11 -7.95 -20.19
C GLN A 369 -10.16 -9.05 -19.99
N VAL A 370 -10.34 -9.56 -18.77
CA VAL A 370 -11.45 -10.47 -18.45
C VAL A 370 -12.81 -9.85 -18.79
N LYS A 371 -12.95 -8.52 -18.68
CA LYS A 371 -14.16 -7.79 -19.06
C LYS A 371 -14.06 -7.13 -20.44
N ARG A 372 -12.85 -6.94 -20.98
CA ARG A 372 -12.58 -6.29 -22.26
C ARG A 372 -11.48 -7.06 -23.02
N PRO A 373 -11.77 -8.28 -23.51
CA PRO A 373 -10.74 -9.17 -24.05
C PRO A 373 -10.11 -8.66 -25.35
N ASP A 374 -10.88 -7.92 -26.15
CA ASP A 374 -10.45 -7.42 -27.46
C ASP A 374 -9.90 -5.98 -27.40
N LEU A 375 -9.84 -5.36 -26.22
CA LEU A 375 -9.33 -4.00 -26.06
C LEU A 375 -7.79 -4.04 -26.01
N GLU A 376 -7.16 -3.23 -26.87
CA GLU A 376 -5.71 -3.09 -26.95
C GLU A 376 -5.16 -2.42 -25.67
N PRO A 377 -4.07 -2.93 -25.08
CA PRO A 377 -3.41 -2.28 -23.94
C PRO A 377 -2.77 -0.95 -24.32
N GLY A 378 -2.91 0.05 -23.45
CA GLY A 378 -2.24 1.34 -23.61
C GLY A 378 -2.34 2.27 -22.40
N GLY A 379 -2.68 1.72 -21.23
CA GLY A 379 -2.87 2.51 -19.99
C GLY A 379 -1.56 2.77 -19.25
N TRP A 380 -1.69 3.48 -18.13
CA TRP A 380 -0.63 3.72 -17.15
C TRP A 380 -1.07 3.18 -15.79
N ALA A 381 -0.11 2.78 -14.98
CA ALA A 381 -0.29 2.43 -13.58
C ALA A 381 0.11 3.60 -12.67
N PHE A 382 -0.21 3.50 -11.38
CA PHE A 382 0.20 4.43 -10.33
C PHE A 382 1.68 4.32 -9.95
N GLU A 383 2.18 3.10 -9.91
CA GLU A 383 3.52 2.71 -9.51
C GLU A 383 4.51 2.67 -10.69
N PHE A 384 5.79 2.36 -10.43
CA PHE A 384 6.76 2.06 -11.50
C PHE A 384 6.45 0.75 -12.25
N HIS A 385 5.93 -0.25 -11.53
CA HIS A 385 5.77 -1.62 -12.02
C HIS A 385 4.43 -2.18 -11.56
N ASN A 386 3.45 -2.25 -12.46
CA ASN A 386 2.12 -2.79 -12.17
C ASN A 386 1.34 -3.10 -13.47
N ASP A 387 1.99 -3.75 -14.43
CA ASP A 387 1.48 -3.96 -15.79
C ASP A 387 0.12 -4.68 -15.84
N HIS A 388 -0.19 -5.53 -14.86
CA HIS A 388 -1.49 -6.21 -14.82
C HIS A 388 -2.65 -5.28 -14.41
N TYR A 389 -2.35 -4.13 -13.82
CA TYR A 389 -3.33 -3.24 -13.18
C TYR A 389 -3.16 -1.76 -13.54
N PRO A 390 -3.17 -1.37 -14.83
CA PRO A 390 -3.30 0.03 -15.20
C PRO A 390 -4.63 0.60 -14.68
N ASP A 391 -4.60 1.86 -14.27
CA ASP A 391 -5.70 2.59 -13.66
C ASP A 391 -6.15 3.80 -14.50
N VAL A 392 -7.43 4.11 -14.38
CA VAL A 392 -8.14 4.99 -15.34
C VAL A 392 -7.83 6.46 -15.07
N ASP A 393 -7.76 6.84 -13.82
CA ASP A 393 -7.38 8.18 -13.36
C ASP A 393 -5.94 8.50 -13.74
N ASP A 394 -5.00 7.61 -13.47
CA ASP A 394 -3.60 7.77 -13.88
C ASP A 394 -3.46 7.89 -15.38
N SER A 395 -4.07 6.96 -16.13
CA SER A 395 -4.10 7.04 -17.59
C SER A 395 -4.66 8.39 -18.07
N ALA A 396 -5.75 8.89 -17.48
CA ALA A 396 -6.33 10.17 -17.86
C ALA A 396 -5.40 11.36 -17.57
N VAL A 397 -4.79 11.41 -16.38
CA VAL A 397 -3.91 12.52 -15.98
C VAL A 397 -2.60 12.50 -16.76
N VAL A 398 -2.05 11.32 -17.05
CA VAL A 398 -0.88 11.18 -17.93
C VAL A 398 -1.20 11.68 -19.33
N LEU A 399 -2.34 11.31 -19.91
CA LEU A 399 -2.78 11.80 -21.22
C LEU A 399 -2.92 13.33 -21.24
N MET A 400 -3.51 13.92 -20.19
CA MET A 400 -3.58 15.38 -20.04
C MET A 400 -2.19 16.02 -19.98
N ALA A 401 -1.26 15.40 -19.22
CA ALA A 401 0.11 15.89 -19.08
C ALA A 401 0.84 15.85 -20.42
N LEU A 402 0.78 14.73 -21.15
CA LEU A 402 1.39 14.57 -22.46
C LEU A 402 0.81 15.57 -23.47
N GLN A 403 -0.52 15.76 -23.51
CA GLN A 403 -1.13 16.73 -24.42
C GLN A 403 -0.59 18.16 -24.23
N ARG A 404 -0.31 18.56 -22.98
CA ARG A 404 0.23 19.89 -22.67
C ARG A 404 1.74 19.98 -22.79
N ALA A 405 2.46 18.90 -22.51
CA ALA A 405 3.92 18.87 -22.45
C ALA A 405 4.58 18.65 -23.82
N VAL A 406 4.04 17.77 -24.66
CA VAL A 406 4.80 17.25 -25.81
C VAL A 406 4.44 17.87 -27.17
N GLY A 407 3.44 18.74 -27.24
CA GLY A 407 3.09 19.46 -28.47
C GLY A 407 2.89 18.53 -29.67
N ASP A 408 3.80 18.61 -30.66
CA ASP A 408 3.74 17.84 -31.91
C ASP A 408 4.47 16.47 -31.88
N ASN A 409 4.93 15.97 -30.73
CA ASN A 409 5.65 14.69 -30.64
C ASN A 409 4.80 13.51 -31.18
N PRO A 410 5.23 12.82 -32.25
CA PRO A 410 4.46 11.73 -32.87
C PRO A 410 4.20 10.53 -31.95
N THR A 411 5.14 10.20 -31.07
CA THR A 411 4.99 9.11 -30.10
C THR A 411 3.91 9.47 -29.07
N ALA A 412 3.89 10.73 -28.60
CA ALA A 412 2.84 11.19 -27.70
C ALA A 412 1.47 11.22 -28.38
N LYS A 413 1.39 11.60 -29.66
CA LYS A 413 0.13 11.53 -30.43
C LYS A 413 -0.40 10.10 -30.55
N CYS A 414 0.48 9.15 -30.89
CA CYS A 414 0.14 7.73 -30.96
C CYS A 414 -0.34 7.20 -29.60
N ALA A 415 0.35 7.56 -28.51
CA ALA A 415 -0.03 7.18 -27.15
C ALA A 415 -1.37 7.78 -26.71
N ILE A 416 -1.74 8.96 -27.22
CA ILE A 416 -3.02 9.63 -26.92
C ILE A 416 -4.19 9.06 -27.74
N GLU A 417 -3.93 8.59 -28.95
CA GLU A 417 -4.97 8.05 -29.85
C GLU A 417 -5.37 6.61 -29.51
N ARG A 418 -4.42 5.82 -29.00
CA ARG A 418 -4.63 4.46 -28.51
C ARG A 418 -5.39 4.47 -27.19
#